data_AF-A0A316WAJ4-F1
#
_entry.id   AF-A0A316WAJ4-F1
#
_cell.length_a   1.000
_cell.length_b   1.000
_cell.length_c   1.000
_cell.angle_alpha   90.00
_cell.angle_beta   90.00
_cell.angle_gamma   90.00
#
_symmetry.space_group_name_H-M   'P 1'
#
loop_
_entity.id
_entity.type
_entity.pdbx_description
1 polymer ?
#
loop_
_entity_poly.entity_id
_entity_poly.type
_entity_poly.pdbx_seq_one_letter_code
_entity_poly.pdbx_strand_id
1 'polypeptide(L)'
;MSTMSGALPSRLAQASRSSANFAEAQARSRALYRDFYRSAPEVAALYALDVPPSVLRAKIRQKFEAQQHIKDLAVLDVLLHKGRVELQETLNAWKQIPHLMKWFKEEEAAPVPQTFLERFYAGKDEGGITPTGKPM
;
A
#
# COMPACT_ATOMS: atom_id res chain seq x y z
N MET A 1 -24.99 33.31 -19.40
CA MET A 1 -24.44 32.61 -18.22
C MET A 1 -23.72 31.37 -18.72
N SER A 2 -22.38 31.40 -18.72
CA SER A 2 -21.54 30.37 -19.32
C SER A 2 -21.49 29.13 -18.41
N THR A 3 -22.01 28.00 -18.87
CA THR A 3 -21.79 26.70 -18.23
C THR A 3 -20.34 26.32 -18.49
N MET A 4 -19.48 26.47 -17.49
CA MET A 4 -18.14 25.88 -17.49
C MET A 4 -18.32 24.36 -17.70
N SER A 5 -18.10 23.89 -18.93
CA SER A 5 -18.03 22.47 -19.26
C SER A 5 -16.70 21.92 -18.70
N GLY A 6 -16.64 21.75 -17.39
CA GLY A 6 -15.54 21.05 -16.73
C GLY A 6 -15.55 19.58 -17.11
N ALA A 7 -14.38 19.01 -17.39
CA ALA A 7 -14.23 17.59 -17.67
C ALA A 7 -14.83 16.76 -16.53
N LEU A 8 -15.63 15.74 -16.86
CA LEU A 8 -16.26 14.86 -15.87
C LEU A 8 -15.16 14.06 -15.14
N PRO A 9 -15.21 13.97 -13.81
CA PRO A 9 -14.23 13.19 -13.06
C PRO A 9 -14.39 11.70 -13.35
N SER A 10 -13.28 10.97 -13.24
CA SER A 10 -13.26 9.51 -13.39
C SER A 10 -14.04 8.82 -12.27
N ARG A 11 -14.46 7.57 -12.52
CA ARG A 11 -15.19 6.75 -11.54
C ARG A 11 -14.39 6.67 -10.24
N LEU A 12 -15.06 6.87 -9.11
CA LEU A 12 -14.50 6.89 -7.74
C LEU A 12 -13.55 8.06 -7.40
N ALA A 13 -13.44 9.06 -8.26
CA ALA A 13 -12.63 10.24 -7.97
C ALA A 13 -13.17 10.99 -6.75
N GLN A 14 -12.27 11.41 -5.87
CA GLN A 14 -12.58 12.26 -4.74
C GLN A 14 -11.71 13.51 -4.77
N ALA A 15 -12.32 14.66 -4.47
CA ALA A 15 -11.58 15.90 -4.28
C ALA A 15 -10.57 15.74 -3.13
N SER A 16 -9.36 16.23 -3.33
CA SER A 16 -8.36 16.30 -2.26
C SER A 16 -8.84 17.26 -1.18
N ARG A 17 -8.76 16.82 0.07
CA ARG A 17 -9.06 17.65 1.25
C ARG A 17 -8.15 17.28 2.42
N SER A 18 -7.78 18.28 3.20
CA SER A 18 -7.13 18.12 4.49
C SER A 18 -8.17 17.91 5.59
N SER A 19 -7.76 17.22 6.66
CA SER A 19 -8.58 17.01 7.86
C SER A 19 -8.37 18.18 8.83
N ALA A 20 -9.43 18.66 9.47
CA ALA A 20 -9.31 19.72 10.47
C ALA A 20 -8.77 19.21 11.82
N ASN A 21 -9.02 17.93 12.13
CA ASN A 21 -8.59 17.30 13.38
C ASN A 21 -8.38 15.78 13.20
N PHE A 22 -7.81 15.13 14.20
CA PHE A 22 -7.57 13.68 14.19
C PHE A 22 -8.85 12.85 14.13
N ALA A 23 -9.96 13.32 14.71
CA ALA A 23 -11.21 12.58 14.69
C ALA A 23 -11.76 12.46 13.26
N GLU A 24 -11.67 13.54 12.47
CA GLU A 24 -12.03 13.53 11.06
C GLU A 24 -11.09 12.61 10.26
N ALA A 25 -9.77 12.72 10.45
CA ALA A 25 -8.80 11.84 9.79
C ALA A 25 -9.06 10.36 10.11
N GLN A 26 -9.39 10.05 11.36
CA GLN A 26 -9.71 8.69 11.80
C GLN A 26 -11.01 8.18 11.18
N ALA A 27 -12.05 9.01 11.08
CA ALA A 27 -13.29 8.67 10.38
C ALA A 27 -13.05 8.39 8.89
N ARG A 28 -12.23 9.23 8.23
CA ARG A 28 -11.82 9.05 6.82
C ARG A 28 -11.01 7.77 6.61
N SER A 29 -10.11 7.45 7.53
CA SER A 29 -9.32 6.21 7.53
C SER A 29 -10.21 4.98 7.63
N ARG A 30 -11.17 4.97 8.59
CA ARG A 30 -12.14 3.87 8.73
C ARG A 30 -13.03 3.71 7.50
N ALA A 31 -13.46 4.81 6.89
CA ALA A 31 -14.23 4.77 5.64
C ALA A 31 -13.40 4.17 4.51
N LEU A 32 -12.16 4.61 4.32
CA LEU A 32 -11.25 4.06 3.32
C LEU A 32 -11.01 2.56 3.54
N TYR A 33 -10.77 2.14 4.79
CA TYR A 33 -10.59 0.73 5.14
C TYR A 33 -11.82 -0.12 4.78
N ARG A 34 -13.03 0.38 5.08
CA ARG A 34 -14.28 -0.29 4.70
C ARG A 34 -14.44 -0.41 3.18
N ASP A 35 -14.08 0.64 2.44
CA ASP A 35 -14.14 0.64 0.98
C ASP A 35 -13.23 -0.45 0.40
N PHE A 36 -11.97 -0.54 0.87
CA PHE A 36 -11.04 -1.61 0.50
C PHE A 36 -11.54 -3.01 0.91
N TYR A 37 -12.07 -3.16 2.13
CA TYR A 37 -12.51 -4.45 2.63
C TYR A 37 -13.68 -5.02 1.80
N ARG A 38 -14.60 -4.14 1.38
CA ARG A 38 -15.76 -4.48 0.55
C ARG A 38 -15.37 -4.76 -0.90
N SER A 39 -14.36 -4.06 -1.43
CA SER A 39 -13.92 -4.23 -2.80
C SER A 39 -13.02 -5.45 -3.01
N ALA A 40 -12.46 -6.06 -1.96
CA ALA A 40 -11.61 -7.24 -2.04
C ALA A 40 -12.11 -8.38 -2.98
N PRO A 41 -13.38 -8.84 -2.91
CA PRO A 41 -13.88 -9.85 -3.86
C PRO A 41 -13.96 -9.35 -5.31
N GLU A 42 -14.31 -8.08 -5.53
CA GLU A 42 -14.33 -7.46 -6.87
C GLU A 42 -12.91 -7.40 -7.44
N VAL A 43 -11.92 -7.01 -6.64
CA VAL A 43 -10.50 -6.97 -7.04
C VAL A 43 -9.99 -8.38 -7.37
N ALA A 44 -10.30 -9.38 -6.55
CA ALA A 44 -9.89 -10.76 -6.82
C ALA A 44 -10.46 -11.29 -8.15
N ALA A 45 -11.72 -10.98 -8.45
CA ALA A 45 -12.36 -11.36 -9.70
C ALA A 45 -11.83 -10.57 -10.91
N LEU A 46 -11.67 -9.25 -10.77
CA LEU A 46 -11.22 -8.35 -11.84
C LEU A 46 -9.81 -8.70 -12.34
N TYR A 47 -8.95 -9.13 -11.42
CA TYR A 47 -7.54 -9.44 -11.70
C TYR A 47 -7.24 -10.94 -11.81
N ALA A 48 -8.26 -11.81 -11.65
CA ALA A 48 -8.10 -13.26 -11.61
C ALA A 48 -6.92 -13.70 -10.71
N LEU A 49 -6.87 -13.17 -9.49
CA LEU A 49 -5.79 -13.47 -8.54
C LEU A 49 -5.89 -14.91 -8.03
N ASP A 50 -4.75 -15.59 -7.91
CA ASP A 50 -4.62 -16.92 -7.28
C ASP A 50 -4.81 -16.89 -5.75
N VAL A 51 -5.06 -15.70 -5.19
CA VAL A 51 -5.16 -15.45 -3.75
C VAL A 51 -6.64 -15.25 -3.38
N PRO A 52 -7.16 -15.96 -2.35
CA PRO A 52 -8.55 -15.81 -1.96
C PRO A 52 -8.83 -14.41 -1.35
N PRO A 53 -10.07 -13.88 -1.46
CA PRO A 53 -10.42 -12.56 -0.92
C PRO A 53 -10.16 -12.39 0.58
N SER A 54 -10.15 -13.49 1.35
CA SER A 54 -9.81 -13.49 2.78
C SER A 54 -8.36 -13.06 3.03
N VAL A 55 -7.42 -13.59 2.25
CA VAL A 55 -5.99 -13.25 2.34
C VAL A 55 -5.77 -11.81 1.89
N LEU A 56 -6.46 -11.35 0.84
CA LEU A 56 -6.39 -9.95 0.43
C LEU A 56 -6.86 -9.00 1.53
N ARG A 57 -7.96 -9.32 2.23
CA ARG A 57 -8.44 -8.54 3.40
C ARG A 57 -7.43 -8.52 4.54
N ALA A 58 -6.78 -9.65 4.83
CA ALA A 58 -5.73 -9.72 5.84
C ALA A 58 -4.54 -8.83 5.46
N LYS A 59 -4.10 -8.85 4.20
CA LYS A 59 -3.02 -8.00 3.71
C LYS A 59 -3.39 -6.51 3.76
N ILE A 60 -4.62 -6.14 3.38
CA ILE A 60 -5.12 -4.77 3.54
C ILE A 60 -5.03 -4.35 5.01
N ARG A 61 -5.48 -5.18 5.95
CA ARG A 61 -5.39 -4.90 7.38
C ARG A 61 -3.94 -4.70 7.83
N GLN A 62 -3.02 -5.57 7.43
CA GLN A 62 -1.59 -5.46 7.75
C GLN A 62 -1.02 -4.11 7.30
N LYS A 63 -1.38 -3.64 6.09
CA LYS A 63 -0.88 -2.36 5.56
C LYS A 63 -1.42 -1.15 6.34
N PHE A 64 -2.67 -1.19 6.78
CA PHE A 64 -3.23 -0.15 7.65
C PHE A 64 -2.60 -0.17 9.04
N GLU A 65 -2.38 -1.36 9.61
CA GLU A 65 -1.73 -1.51 10.92
C GLU A 65 -0.25 -1.10 10.89
N ALA A 66 0.46 -1.30 9.78
CA ALA A 66 1.83 -0.82 9.61
C ALA A 66 1.94 0.71 9.77
N GLN A 67 0.88 1.46 9.46
CA GLN A 67 0.85 2.93 9.51
C GLN A 67 0.23 3.49 10.81
N GLN A 68 -0.12 2.63 11.78
CA GLN A 68 -0.85 3.04 12.98
C GLN A 68 -0.07 4.00 13.91
N HIS A 69 1.26 4.02 13.81
CA HIS A 69 2.14 4.77 14.70
C HIS A 69 2.30 6.25 14.31
N ILE A 70 1.72 6.67 13.17
CA ILE A 70 1.86 8.01 12.64
C ILE A 70 0.98 8.98 13.43
N LYS A 71 1.62 10.01 13.99
CA LYS A 71 0.96 11.01 14.84
C LYS A 71 0.81 12.38 14.18
N ASP A 72 1.37 12.60 13.00
CA ASP A 72 1.25 13.87 12.27
C ASP A 72 0.01 13.85 11.36
N LEU A 73 -0.85 14.86 11.50
CA LEU A 73 -2.08 15.02 10.75
C LEU A 73 -1.81 15.24 9.25
N ALA A 74 -0.80 16.03 8.90
CA ALA A 74 -0.47 16.31 7.51
C ALA A 74 -0.01 15.05 6.78
N VAL A 75 0.79 14.23 7.45
CA VAL A 75 1.25 12.93 6.93
C VAL A 75 0.06 11.97 6.76
N LEU A 76 -0.86 11.92 7.73
CA LEU A 76 -2.08 11.11 7.61
C LEU A 76 -2.93 11.51 6.41
N ASP A 77 -3.11 12.82 6.16
CA ASP A 77 -3.88 13.29 5.00
C ASP A 77 -3.25 12.87 3.67
N VAL A 78 -1.91 12.96 3.56
CA VAL A 78 -1.18 12.49 2.38
C VAL A 78 -1.36 10.98 2.19
N LEU A 79 -1.29 10.19 3.27
CA LEU A 79 -1.50 8.74 3.20
C LEU A 79 -2.93 8.37 2.84
N LEU A 80 -3.92 9.06 3.40
CA LEU A 80 -5.33 8.88 3.05
C LEU A 80 -5.57 9.20 1.57
N HIS A 81 -4.97 10.27 1.06
CA HIS A 81 -5.06 10.61 -0.35
C HIS A 81 -4.42 9.53 -1.23
N LYS A 82 -3.20 9.10 -0.91
CA LYS A 82 -2.52 7.99 -1.61
C LYS A 82 -3.36 6.71 -1.60
N GLY A 83 -3.98 6.37 -0.47
CA GLY A 83 -4.84 5.20 -0.38
C GLY A 83 -6.12 5.31 -1.21
N ARG A 84 -6.71 6.50 -1.35
CA ARG A 84 -7.85 6.75 -2.25
C ARG A 84 -7.46 6.60 -3.71
N VAL A 85 -6.33 7.16 -4.10
CA VAL A 85 -5.76 7.01 -5.46
C VAL A 85 -5.49 5.54 -5.74
N GLU A 86 -4.86 4.83 -4.81
CA GLU A 86 -4.56 3.40 -4.91
C GLU A 86 -5.84 2.57 -5.18
N LEU A 87 -6.90 2.83 -4.42
CA LEU A 87 -8.20 2.16 -4.57
C LEU A 87 -8.83 2.45 -5.94
N GLN A 88 -8.77 3.71 -6.38
CA GLN A 88 -9.32 4.15 -7.66
C GLN A 88 -8.60 3.48 -8.83
N GLU A 89 -7.26 3.46 -8.81
CA GLU A 89 -6.44 2.81 -9.82
C GLU A 89 -6.72 1.30 -9.92
N THR A 90 -6.92 0.64 -8.76
CA THR A 90 -7.22 -0.79 -8.71
C THR A 90 -8.63 -1.08 -9.24
N LEU A 91 -9.65 -0.33 -8.82
CA LEU A 91 -11.02 -0.61 -9.23
C LEU A 91 -11.33 -0.18 -10.66
N ASN A 92 -10.58 0.78 -11.21
CA ASN A 92 -10.72 1.16 -12.62
C ASN A 92 -9.83 0.31 -13.56
N ALA A 93 -9.21 -0.76 -13.05
CA ALA A 93 -8.31 -1.63 -13.81
C ALA A 93 -7.14 -0.87 -14.47
N TRP A 94 -6.66 0.23 -13.87
CA TRP A 94 -5.49 0.96 -14.36
C TRP A 94 -4.18 0.27 -13.96
N LYS A 95 -4.22 -0.53 -12.90
CA LYS A 95 -3.11 -1.40 -12.49
C LYS A 95 -3.13 -2.73 -13.22
N GLN A 96 -1.96 -3.37 -13.25
CA GLN A 96 -1.78 -4.76 -13.68
C GLN A 96 -1.46 -5.66 -12.49
N ILE A 97 -1.63 -6.98 -12.66
CA ILE A 97 -1.39 -8.02 -11.64
C ILE A 97 -0.06 -7.85 -10.88
N PRO A 98 1.10 -7.58 -11.52
CA PRO A 98 2.38 -7.43 -10.80
C PRO A 98 2.36 -6.32 -9.72
N HIS A 99 1.56 -5.27 -9.92
CA HIS A 99 1.45 -4.17 -8.96
C HIS A 99 0.72 -4.58 -7.68
N LEU A 100 -0.28 -5.47 -7.81
CA LEU A 100 -1.00 -6.04 -6.67
C LEU A 100 -0.16 -7.12 -5.99
N MET A 101 0.48 -8.00 -6.77
CA MET A 101 1.35 -9.06 -6.23
C MET A 101 2.57 -8.50 -5.50
N LYS A 102 3.01 -7.27 -5.82
CA LYS A 102 4.03 -6.55 -5.05
C LYS A 102 3.67 -6.42 -3.56
N TRP A 103 2.39 -6.40 -3.18
CA TRP A 103 1.99 -6.38 -1.77
C TRP A 103 2.34 -7.68 -1.02
N PHE A 104 2.45 -8.80 -1.74
CA PHE A 104 2.78 -10.12 -1.22
C PHE A 104 4.27 -10.46 -1.34
N LYS A 105 5.09 -9.54 -1.85
CA LYS A 105 6.53 -9.75 -2.06
C LYS A 105 7.28 -10.19 -0.79
N GLU A 106 6.89 -9.72 0.38
CA GLU A 106 7.50 -10.14 1.66
C GLU A 106 7.17 -11.59 2.03
N GLU A 107 6.01 -12.11 1.61
CA GLU A 107 5.58 -13.48 1.88
C GLU A 107 6.17 -14.47 0.86
N GLU A 108 6.39 -14.00 -0.38
CA GLU A 108 7.08 -14.77 -1.43
C GLU A 108 8.60 -14.73 -1.31
N ALA A 109 9.15 -13.79 -0.52
CA ALA A 109 10.59 -13.67 -0.34
C ALA A 109 11.16 -14.88 0.40
N ALA A 110 12.31 -15.37 -0.08
CA ALA A 110 13.07 -16.37 0.66
C ALA A 110 13.39 -15.87 2.08
N PRO A 111 13.38 -16.75 3.10
CA PRO A 111 13.63 -16.36 4.48
C PRO A 111 14.95 -15.61 4.57
N VAL A 112 14.89 -14.37 5.08
CA VAL A 112 16.09 -13.58 5.28
C VAL A 112 16.85 -14.17 6.46
N PRO A 113 18.15 -14.48 6.33
CA PRO A 113 18.95 -14.99 7.43
C PRO A 113 18.91 -14.00 8.60
N GLN A 114 18.50 -14.47 9.79
CA GLN A 114 18.28 -13.59 10.95
C GLN A 114 19.50 -13.55 11.86
N THR A 115 20.19 -14.68 12.00
CA THR A 115 21.38 -14.75 12.84
C THR A 115 22.61 -14.24 12.10
N PHE A 116 23.66 -13.90 12.85
CA PHE A 116 24.94 -13.54 12.26
C PHE A 116 25.53 -14.70 11.44
N LEU A 117 25.54 -15.94 11.98
CA LEU A 117 26.09 -17.09 11.25
C LEU A 117 25.35 -17.39 9.94
N GLU A 118 24.01 -17.29 9.93
CA GLU A 118 23.24 -17.46 8.70
C GLU A 118 23.55 -16.37 7.67
N ARG A 119 23.74 -15.12 8.11
CA ARG A 119 24.11 -14.00 7.24
C ARG A 119 25.53 -14.15 6.69
N PHE A 120 26.45 -14.61 7.52
CA PHE A 120 27.82 -14.93 7.18
C PHE A 120 27.88 -16.04 6.13
N TYR A 121 27.17 -17.16 6.34
CA TYR A 121 27.10 -18.25 5.36
C TYR A 121 26.38 -17.86 4.07
N ALA A 122 25.44 -16.90 4.13
CA ALA A 122 24.77 -16.35 2.95
C ALA A 122 25.60 -15.30 2.20
N GLY A 123 26.83 -14.97 2.66
CA GLY A 123 27.70 -13.97 2.04
C GLY A 123 27.16 -12.54 2.11
N LYS A 124 26.21 -12.25 3.02
CA LYS A 124 25.54 -10.94 3.15
C LYS A 124 26.22 -10.01 4.16
N ASP A 125 27.22 -10.48 4.89
CA ASP A 125 27.96 -9.72 5.91
C ASP A 125 29.21 -8.97 5.37
N GLU A 126 29.48 -9.00 4.07
CA GLU A 126 30.63 -8.30 3.46
C GLU A 126 30.52 -6.76 3.46
N GLY A 127 29.46 -6.19 4.04
CA GLY A 127 29.27 -4.74 4.18
C GLY A 127 30.07 -4.08 5.33
N GLY A 128 30.98 -4.79 6.00
CA GLY A 128 31.66 -4.27 7.20
C GLY A 128 33.15 -4.53 7.37
N ILE A 129 33.76 -5.52 6.69
CA ILE A 129 35.20 -5.81 6.83
C ILE A 129 35.76 -6.32 5.51
N THR A 130 36.31 -5.43 4.69
CA THR A 130 37.36 -5.82 3.73
C THR A 130 38.70 -5.85 4.48
N PRO A 131 39.42 -6.99 4.55
CA PRO A 131 40.84 -6.97 4.92
C PRO A 131 41.74 -6.36 3.83
N THR A 132 41.20 -5.97 2.68
CA THR A 132 41.94 -5.42 1.54
C THR A 132 41.29 -4.14 1.04
N GLY A 133 41.87 -3.00 1.42
CA GLY A 133 41.37 -1.66 1.08
C GLY A 133 41.46 -1.32 -0.42
N LYS A 134 40.48 -1.76 -1.21
CA LYS A 134 40.20 -1.20 -2.52
C LYS A 134 38.69 -0.98 -2.70
N PRO A 135 38.25 0.27 -2.93
CA PRO A 135 36.85 0.57 -3.19
C PRO A 135 36.46 0.26 -4.64
N MET A 136 35.22 -0.21 -4.81
CA MET A 136 34.46 -0.14 -6.06
C MET A 136 33.45 0.99 -5.96
#